data_AF-A0A660YTE9-F1
#
_entry.id   AF-A0A660YTE9-F1
#
_cell.length_a   1.000
_cell.length_b   1.000
_cell.length_c   1.000
_cell.angle_alpha   90.00
_cell.angle_beta   90.00
_cell.angle_gamma   90.00
#
_symmetry.space_group_name_H-M   'P 1'
#
loop_
_entity.id
_entity.type
_entity.pdbx_description
1 polymer ?
#
loop_
_entity_poly.entity_id
_entity_poly.type
_entity_poly.pdbx_seq_one_letter_code
_entity_poly.pdbx_strand_id
1 'polypeptide(L)'
;MKKPFYWILIFLGLIALFPLRQYTDVVQFNEVSKDFGAWALLPSLVALILCFATKEVIPSLFVGIFLGGIVSGKFNIVQEYLIPSIGSAKYGEILLVYLWCLGGLIGIWTRTGGAQHFATWAGRRIARSRRSAKFFAFLMGVLFHQGGTISTILAGSTVKPICDAKKVSHEELSYIIDSTASPVATLLPFNVWPIYIGSLVLGTSPIFADAAISKSYLFKAIPVNFYCWVAILFTFLLSWEKLPYYGKRMQLAMQRVKATNKLDRDGSNPLV
;
A
#
# COMPACT_ATOMS: atom_id res chain seq x y z
N MET A 1 28.99 3.20 -9.44
CA MET A 1 29.17 2.46 -8.17
C MET A 1 28.04 1.44 -8.03
N LYS A 2 28.34 0.18 -7.69
CA LYS A 2 27.33 -0.90 -7.64
C LYS A 2 26.31 -0.62 -6.51
N LYS A 3 25.01 -0.81 -6.78
CA LYS A 3 23.90 -0.66 -5.81
C LYS A 3 24.20 -1.11 -4.35
N PRO A 4 24.83 -2.27 -4.09
CA PRO A 4 25.12 -2.70 -2.71
C PRO A 4 26.10 -1.79 -1.95
N PHE A 5 26.97 -1.05 -2.63
CA PHE A 5 27.97 -0.21 -1.99
C PHE A 5 27.36 1.03 -1.31
N TYR A 6 26.29 1.60 -1.87
CA TYR A 6 25.59 2.74 -1.25
C TYR A 6 24.91 2.35 0.06
N TRP A 7 24.35 1.13 0.14
CA TRP A 7 23.72 0.63 1.36
C TRP A 7 24.72 0.46 2.49
N ILE A 8 25.94 0.01 2.19
CA ILE A 8 27.02 -0.10 3.17
C ILE A 8 27.40 1.28 3.71
N LEU A 9 27.55 2.28 2.83
CA LEU A 9 27.86 3.65 3.25
C LEU A 9 26.76 4.28 4.10
N ILE A 10 25.49 4.08 3.72
CA ILE A 10 24.34 4.54 4.51
C ILE A 10 24.34 3.88 5.88
N PHE A 11 24.53 2.56 5.93
CA PHE A 11 24.54 1.82 7.20
C PHE A 11 25.70 2.27 8.10
N LEU A 12 26.91 2.43 7.55
CA LEU A 12 28.07 2.96 8.28
C LEU A 12 27.84 4.38 8.80
N GLY A 13 27.22 5.25 8.01
CA GLY A 13 26.87 6.61 8.43
C GLY A 13 25.85 6.63 9.58
N LEU A 14 24.90 5.70 9.59
CA LEU A 14 23.88 5.61 10.64
C LEU A 14 24.39 4.93 11.91
N ILE A 15 25.40 4.07 11.82
CA ILE A 15 26.09 3.52 13.01
C ILE A 15 26.73 4.65 13.84
N ALA A 16 27.10 5.78 13.23
CA ALA A 16 27.63 6.93 13.98
C ALA A 16 26.62 7.53 14.98
N LEU A 17 25.33 7.24 14.84
CA LEU A 17 24.29 7.64 15.80
C LEU A 17 24.27 6.77 17.07
N PHE A 18 24.86 5.57 17.01
CA PHE A 18 24.96 4.65 18.14
C PHE A 18 25.77 5.23 19.31
N PRO A 19 27.03 5.69 19.12
CA PRO A 19 27.78 6.32 20.21
C PRO A 19 27.14 7.63 20.67
N LEU A 20 26.47 8.36 19.78
CA LEU A 20 25.74 9.57 20.15
C LEU A 20 24.60 9.24 21.13
N ARG A 21 23.83 8.16 20.93
CA ARG A 21 22.83 7.70 21.91
C ARG A 21 23.45 7.17 23.21
N GLN A 22 24.53 6.40 23.11
CA GLN A 22 25.08 5.67 24.26
C GLN A 22 25.90 6.55 25.20
N TYR A 23 26.59 7.56 24.66
CA TYR A 23 27.54 8.38 25.41
C TYR A 23 27.09 9.83 25.58
N THR A 24 25.94 10.22 25.01
CA THR A 24 25.41 11.59 25.15
C THR A 24 23.93 11.60 25.48
N ASP A 25 23.50 12.68 26.12
CA ASP A 25 22.10 12.92 26.47
C ASP A 25 21.28 13.56 25.33
N VAL A 26 21.83 13.59 24.12
CA VAL A 26 21.21 14.25 22.95
C VAL A 26 19.94 13.53 22.50
N VAL A 27 19.94 12.20 22.58
CA VAL A 27 18.76 11.37 22.32
C VAL A 27 18.38 10.76 23.65
N GLN A 28 17.29 11.21 24.27
CA GLN A 28 16.80 10.69 25.54
C GLN A 28 15.28 10.55 25.51
N PHE A 29 14.78 9.64 26.36
CA PHE A 29 13.36 9.54 26.62
C PHE A 29 12.97 10.64 27.60
N ASN A 30 12.00 11.46 27.22
CA ASN A 30 11.48 12.51 28.07
C ASN A 30 10.38 11.92 28.97
N GLU A 31 10.66 11.81 30.27
CA GLU A 31 9.74 11.26 31.26
C GLU A 31 8.46 12.09 31.44
N VAL A 32 8.51 13.39 31.16
CA VAL A 32 7.36 14.30 31.31
C VAL A 32 6.38 14.15 30.15
N SER A 33 6.88 14.16 28.91
CA SER A 33 6.05 13.98 27.71
C SER A 33 5.83 12.51 27.32
N LYS A 34 6.57 11.58 27.94
CA LYS A 34 6.60 10.14 27.62
C LYS A 34 6.91 9.86 26.15
N ASP A 35 7.85 10.61 25.58
CA ASP A 35 8.25 10.48 24.18
C ASP A 35 9.76 10.74 23.95
N PHE A 36 10.21 10.54 22.72
CA PHE A 36 11.58 10.87 22.28
C PHE A 36 11.65 12.24 21.56
N GLY A 37 10.62 13.08 21.70
CA GLY A 37 10.48 14.32 20.94
C GLY A 37 10.67 14.11 19.43
N ALA A 38 11.46 15.00 18.79
CA ALA A 38 11.72 14.95 17.35
C ALA A 38 12.47 13.67 16.90
N TRP A 39 13.22 13.01 17.80
CA TRP A 39 13.95 11.78 17.47
C TRP A 39 13.03 10.61 17.16
N ALA A 40 11.78 10.62 17.64
CA ALA A 40 10.76 9.61 17.31
C ALA A 40 10.41 9.59 15.81
N LEU A 41 10.62 10.70 15.10
CA LEU A 41 10.35 10.81 13.65
C LEU A 41 11.51 10.31 12.78
N LEU A 42 12.72 10.23 13.34
CA LEU A 42 13.92 9.86 12.59
C LEU A 42 13.79 8.48 11.88
N PRO A 43 13.33 7.41 12.55
CA PRO A 43 13.23 6.08 11.93
C PRO A 43 12.30 6.07 10.71
N SER A 44 11.10 6.65 10.83
CA SER A 44 10.09 6.66 9.78
C SER A 44 10.45 7.60 8.64
N LEU A 45 11.01 8.77 8.95
CA LEU A 45 11.43 9.74 7.94
C LEU A 45 12.60 9.22 7.11
N VAL A 46 13.62 8.63 7.73
CA VAL A 46 14.75 8.03 7.01
C VAL A 46 14.29 6.87 6.15
N ALA A 47 13.43 5.98 6.67
CA ALA A 47 12.87 4.89 5.88
C ALA A 47 12.10 5.41 4.65
N LEU A 48 11.30 6.47 4.82
CA LEU A 48 10.54 7.09 3.72
C LEU A 48 11.46 7.71 2.67
N ILE A 49 12.45 8.51 3.09
CA ILE A 49 13.42 9.15 2.20
C ILE A 49 14.21 8.10 1.42
N LEU A 50 14.72 7.07 2.10
CA LEU A 50 15.47 5.99 1.46
C LEU A 50 14.60 5.20 0.48
N CYS A 51 13.34 4.94 0.82
CA CYS A 51 12.42 4.23 -0.05
C CYS A 51 12.24 4.96 -1.38
N PHE A 52 12.03 6.28 -1.36
CA PHE A 52 11.89 7.07 -2.59
C PHE A 52 13.21 7.27 -3.34
N ALA A 53 14.31 7.51 -2.62
CA ALA A 53 15.61 7.76 -3.23
C ALA A 53 16.21 6.50 -3.89
N THR A 54 16.09 5.35 -3.22
CA THR A 54 16.69 4.09 -3.67
C THR A 54 15.75 3.24 -4.51
N LYS A 55 14.42 3.44 -4.36
CA LYS A 55 13.36 2.59 -4.92
C LYS A 55 13.42 1.14 -4.42
N GLU A 56 14.04 0.90 -3.26
CA GLU A 56 14.14 -0.40 -2.62
C GLU A 56 13.43 -0.35 -1.27
N VAL A 57 12.20 -0.86 -1.21
CA VAL A 57 11.33 -0.74 -0.02
C VAL A 57 11.89 -1.54 1.15
N ILE A 58 12.27 -2.81 0.93
CA ILE A 58 12.68 -3.73 2.00
C ILE A 58 13.92 -3.24 2.75
N PRO A 59 15.05 -2.88 2.09
CA PRO A 59 16.22 -2.37 2.80
C PRO A 59 15.94 -1.04 3.52
N SER A 60 15.12 -0.18 2.94
CA SER A 60 14.74 1.10 3.55
C SER A 60 13.96 0.91 4.86
N LEU A 61 13.02 -0.03 4.89
CA LEU A 61 12.28 -0.39 6.11
C LEU A 61 13.19 -1.00 7.17
N PHE A 62 14.14 -1.86 6.77
CA PHE A 62 15.11 -2.44 7.70
C PHE A 62 15.97 -1.35 8.38
N VAL A 63 16.44 -0.37 7.61
CA VAL A 63 17.16 0.78 8.16
C VAL A 63 16.29 1.57 9.15
N GLY A 64 15.00 1.74 8.86
CA GLY A 64 14.04 2.31 9.80
C GLY A 64 13.97 1.54 11.12
N ILE A 65 13.87 0.21 11.08
CA ILE A 65 13.85 -0.64 12.29
C ILE A 65 15.16 -0.49 13.08
N PHE A 66 16.30 -0.48 12.38
CA PHE A 66 17.62 -0.28 13.01
C PHE A 66 17.71 1.07 13.74
N LEU A 67 17.28 2.15 13.10
CA LEU A 67 17.21 3.47 13.73
C LEU A 67 16.21 3.52 14.88
N GLY A 68 15.08 2.81 14.76
CA GLY A 68 14.13 2.65 15.85
C GLY A 68 14.77 2.04 17.10
N GLY A 69 15.61 1.02 16.92
CA GLY A 69 16.39 0.42 18.00
C GLY A 69 17.42 1.35 18.62
N ILE A 70 18.08 2.20 17.82
CA ILE A 70 19.00 3.22 18.34
C ILE A 70 18.24 4.26 19.17
N VAL A 71 17.16 4.82 18.63
CA VAL A 71 16.38 5.86 19.32
C VAL A 71 15.80 5.33 20.64
N SER A 72 15.19 4.14 20.60
CA SER A 72 14.59 3.51 21.78
C SER A 72 15.61 2.98 22.80
N GLY A 73 16.89 2.85 22.44
CA GLY A 73 17.92 2.19 23.25
C GLY A 73 17.85 0.66 23.21
N LYS A 74 16.94 0.08 22.41
CA LYS A 74 16.77 -1.37 22.24
C LYS A 74 17.61 -1.88 21.06
N PHE A 75 18.91 -2.03 21.29
CA PHE A 75 19.86 -2.34 20.22
C PHE A 75 19.73 -3.73 19.62
N ASN A 76 19.24 -4.72 20.40
CA ASN A 76 18.92 -6.05 19.87
C ASN A 76 17.58 -6.02 19.11
N ILE A 77 17.60 -5.42 17.92
CA ILE A 77 16.40 -5.24 17.09
C ILE A 77 15.77 -6.57 16.66
N VAL A 78 16.55 -7.65 16.64
CA VAL A 78 16.06 -8.99 16.30
C VAL A 78 15.11 -9.46 17.38
N GLN A 79 15.56 -9.44 18.64
CA GLN A 79 14.76 -9.88 19.77
C GLN A 79 13.59 -8.93 20.06
N GLU A 80 13.82 -7.62 19.90
CA GLU A 80 12.87 -6.59 20.35
C GLU A 80 11.79 -6.26 19.31
N TYR A 81 12.11 -6.36 18.02
CA TYR A 81 11.20 -5.95 16.95
C TYR A 81 10.91 -7.04 15.94
N LEU A 82 11.92 -7.76 15.45
CA LEU A 82 11.71 -8.74 14.37
C LEU A 82 10.99 -9.99 14.85
N ILE A 83 11.49 -10.66 15.89
CA ILE A 83 10.87 -11.90 16.40
C ILE A 83 9.41 -11.67 16.83
N PRO A 84 9.07 -10.62 17.62
CA PRO A 84 7.68 -10.36 17.97
C PRO A 84 6.78 -10.07 16.77
N SER A 85 7.32 -9.43 15.71
CA SER A 85 6.54 -9.02 14.54
C SER A 85 6.31 -10.16 13.56
N ILE A 86 7.37 -10.89 13.16
CA ILE A 86 7.31 -11.92 12.10
C ILE A 86 7.44 -13.36 12.62
N GLY A 87 7.88 -13.54 13.86
CA GLY A 87 8.00 -14.86 14.51
C GLY A 87 6.77 -15.24 15.35
N SER A 88 5.73 -14.40 15.39
CA SER A 88 4.53 -14.68 16.17
C SER A 88 3.60 -15.68 15.48
N ALA A 89 2.89 -16.50 16.27
CA ALA A 89 1.88 -17.42 15.75
C ALA A 89 0.79 -16.68 14.94
N LYS A 90 0.41 -15.47 15.37
CA LYS A 90 -0.53 -14.60 14.67
C LYS A 90 -0.04 -14.22 13.26
N TYR A 91 1.26 -13.91 13.11
CA TYR A 91 1.83 -13.64 11.80
C TYR A 91 1.83 -14.89 10.92
N GLY A 92 2.14 -16.06 11.50
CA GLY A 92 2.02 -17.36 10.82
C GLY A 92 0.60 -17.64 10.31
N GLU A 93 -0.41 -17.38 11.13
CA GLU A 93 -1.82 -17.50 10.75
C GLU A 93 -2.19 -16.58 9.56
N ILE A 94 -1.77 -15.32 9.61
CA ILE A 94 -1.95 -14.36 8.51
C ILE A 94 -1.30 -14.90 7.24
N LEU A 95 -0.06 -15.41 7.31
CA LEU A 95 0.61 -16.00 6.15
C LEU A 95 -0.14 -17.20 5.59
N LEU A 96 -0.63 -18.12 6.43
CA LEU A 96 -1.39 -19.28 5.98
C LEU A 96 -2.68 -18.86 5.24
N VAL A 97 -3.45 -17.94 5.82
CA VAL A 97 -4.70 -17.47 5.22
C VAL A 97 -4.44 -16.72 3.92
N TYR A 98 -3.49 -15.79 3.89
CA TYR A 98 -3.26 -14.96 2.70
C TYR A 98 -2.46 -15.66 1.60
N LEU A 99 -1.41 -16.41 1.95
CA LEU A 99 -0.58 -17.07 0.95
C LEU A 99 -1.24 -18.35 0.43
N TRP A 100 -1.73 -19.22 1.32
CA TRP A 100 -2.27 -20.52 0.91
C TRP A 100 -3.74 -20.46 0.56
N CYS A 101 -4.59 -19.92 1.42
CA CYS A 101 -6.03 -19.93 1.13
C CYS A 101 -6.37 -18.97 -0.01
N LEU A 102 -5.94 -17.71 0.08
CA LEU A 102 -6.26 -16.72 -0.95
C LEU A 102 -5.45 -16.92 -2.24
N GLY A 103 -4.15 -17.21 -2.15
CA GLY A 103 -3.35 -17.58 -3.31
C GLY A 103 -3.89 -18.83 -4.02
N GLY A 104 -4.29 -19.85 -3.25
CA GLY A 104 -4.95 -21.05 -3.77
C GLY A 104 -6.28 -20.75 -4.44
N LEU A 105 -7.13 -19.92 -3.82
CA LEU A 105 -8.40 -19.48 -4.39
C LEU A 105 -8.20 -18.75 -5.73
N ILE A 106 -7.24 -17.83 -5.81
CA ILE A 106 -6.89 -17.11 -7.05
C ILE A 106 -6.38 -18.10 -8.10
N GLY A 107 -5.57 -19.08 -7.70
CA GLY A 107 -5.11 -20.16 -8.57
C GLY A 107 -6.27 -20.95 -9.17
N ILE A 108 -7.23 -21.37 -8.34
CA ILE A 108 -8.45 -22.09 -8.79
C ILE A 108 -9.30 -21.19 -9.69
N TRP A 109 -9.55 -19.94 -9.30
CA TRP A 109 -10.31 -18.96 -10.06
C TRP A 109 -9.76 -18.75 -11.47
N THR A 110 -8.43 -18.72 -11.59
CA THR A 110 -7.72 -18.55 -12.86
C THR A 110 -7.73 -19.84 -13.69
N ARG A 111 -7.55 -21.01 -13.06
CA ARG A 111 -7.44 -22.31 -13.75
C ARG A 111 -8.77 -22.91 -14.19
N THR A 112 -9.85 -22.64 -13.47
CA THR A 112 -11.20 -23.19 -13.76
C THR A 112 -11.92 -22.48 -14.92
N GLY A 113 -11.36 -21.38 -15.43
CA GLY A 113 -12.04 -20.55 -16.43
C GLY A 113 -13.13 -19.65 -15.83
N GLY A 114 -13.35 -19.68 -14.51
CA GLY A 114 -14.33 -18.82 -13.83
C GLY A 114 -14.06 -17.33 -14.06
N ALA A 115 -12.79 -16.91 -13.99
CA ALA A 115 -12.36 -15.56 -14.33
C ALA A 115 -12.76 -15.16 -15.77
N GLN A 116 -12.53 -16.05 -16.73
CA GLN A 116 -12.84 -15.81 -18.14
C GLN A 116 -14.35 -15.75 -18.41
N HIS A 117 -15.13 -16.64 -17.77
CA HIS A 117 -16.58 -16.63 -17.86
C HIS A 117 -17.17 -15.35 -17.26
N PHE A 118 -16.71 -14.98 -16.06
CA PHE A 118 -17.11 -13.73 -15.41
C PHE A 118 -16.75 -12.51 -16.28
N ALA A 119 -15.54 -12.46 -16.83
CA ALA A 119 -15.12 -11.40 -17.74
C ALA A 119 -16.01 -11.32 -18.99
N THR A 120 -16.36 -12.46 -19.57
CA THR A 120 -17.26 -12.52 -20.74
C THR A 120 -18.68 -12.05 -20.38
N TRP A 121 -19.23 -12.50 -19.25
CA TRP A 121 -20.53 -12.08 -18.75
C TRP A 121 -20.58 -10.58 -18.46
N ALA A 122 -19.60 -10.07 -17.71
CA ALA A 122 -19.49 -8.66 -17.34
C ALA A 122 -19.24 -7.78 -18.57
N GLY A 123 -18.41 -8.23 -19.51
CA GLY A 123 -18.17 -7.56 -20.79
C GLY A 123 -19.43 -7.43 -21.65
N ARG A 124 -20.28 -8.46 -21.69
CA ARG A 124 -21.56 -8.43 -22.43
C ARG A 124 -22.61 -7.57 -21.75
N ARG A 125 -22.74 -7.66 -20.42
CA ARG A 125 -23.87 -7.04 -19.70
C ARG A 125 -23.58 -5.65 -19.16
N ILE A 126 -22.37 -5.41 -18.67
CA ILE A 126 -22.01 -4.21 -17.90
C ILE A 126 -21.05 -3.33 -18.70
N ALA A 127 -19.89 -3.85 -19.08
CA ALA A 127 -18.81 -3.09 -19.69
C ALA A 127 -18.95 -3.00 -21.22
N ARG A 128 -19.98 -2.29 -21.69
CA ARG A 128 -20.31 -2.15 -23.13
C ARG A 128 -19.41 -1.15 -23.87
N SER A 129 -18.94 -0.12 -23.18
CA SER A 129 -18.05 0.94 -23.66
C SER A 129 -16.80 1.07 -22.79
N ARG A 130 -15.79 1.82 -23.26
CA ARG A 130 -14.57 2.16 -22.51
C ARG A 130 -14.88 2.78 -21.14
N ARG A 131 -15.82 3.73 -21.08
CA ARG A 131 -16.27 4.33 -19.82
C ARG A 131 -16.90 3.31 -18.88
N SER A 132 -17.82 2.47 -19.37
CA SER A 132 -18.43 1.44 -18.52
C SER A 132 -17.44 0.37 -18.06
N ALA A 133 -16.39 0.07 -18.84
CA ALA A 133 -15.32 -0.83 -18.42
C ALA A 133 -14.49 -0.24 -17.27
N LYS A 134 -14.11 1.05 -17.37
CA LYS A 134 -13.41 1.73 -16.27
C LYS A 134 -14.29 1.85 -15.02
N PHE A 135 -15.57 2.17 -15.19
CA PHE A 135 -16.51 2.23 -14.07
C PHE A 135 -16.68 0.86 -13.40
N PHE A 136 -16.76 -0.21 -14.19
CA PHE A 136 -16.76 -1.58 -13.67
C PHE A 136 -15.46 -1.89 -12.92
N ALA A 137 -14.30 -1.50 -13.45
CA ALA A 137 -13.02 -1.66 -12.77
C ALA A 137 -12.98 -0.95 -11.42
N PHE A 138 -13.49 0.28 -11.35
CA PHE A 138 -13.65 1.02 -10.10
C PHE A 138 -14.53 0.27 -9.10
N LEU A 139 -15.70 -0.23 -9.51
CA LEU A 139 -16.58 -0.99 -8.64
C LEU A 139 -15.94 -2.29 -8.13
N MET A 140 -15.21 -3.02 -8.98
CA MET A 140 -14.48 -4.21 -8.55
C MET A 140 -13.34 -3.88 -7.59
N GLY A 141 -12.65 -2.77 -7.80
CA GLY A 141 -11.67 -2.24 -6.86
C GLY A 141 -12.27 -1.92 -5.49
N VAL A 142 -13.43 -1.26 -5.47
CA VAL A 142 -14.20 -0.98 -4.24
C VAL A 142 -14.70 -2.27 -3.59
N LEU A 143 -15.14 -3.26 -4.37
CA LEU A 143 -15.67 -4.52 -3.85
C LEU A 143 -14.58 -5.40 -3.23
N PHE A 144 -13.46 -5.57 -3.93
CA PHE A 144 -12.34 -6.43 -3.52
C PHE A 144 -11.27 -5.67 -2.72
N HIS A 145 -11.64 -4.52 -2.14
CA HIS A 145 -10.74 -3.77 -1.29
C HIS A 145 -10.41 -4.61 -0.03
N GLN A 146 -9.13 -4.72 0.25
CA GLN A 146 -8.53 -5.48 1.35
C GLN A 146 -7.19 -4.82 1.73
N GLY A 147 -6.60 -4.10 0.77
CA GLY A 147 -5.43 -3.26 0.91
C GLY A 147 -4.19 -3.92 0.29
N GLY A 148 -3.29 -3.09 -0.22
CA GLY A 148 -2.02 -3.55 -0.79
C GLY A 148 -2.17 -4.54 -1.96
N THR A 149 -1.17 -5.41 -2.08
CA THR A 149 -0.94 -6.26 -3.26
C THR A 149 -2.08 -7.21 -3.58
N ILE A 150 -2.75 -7.73 -2.55
CA ILE A 150 -3.83 -8.71 -2.71
C ILE A 150 -5.03 -8.10 -3.43
N SER A 151 -5.46 -6.92 -3.02
CA SER A 151 -6.54 -6.19 -3.72
C SER A 151 -6.17 -5.93 -5.16
N THR A 152 -4.92 -5.53 -5.43
CA THR A 152 -4.49 -5.22 -6.78
C THR A 152 -4.43 -6.44 -7.68
N ILE A 153 -4.00 -7.61 -7.16
CA ILE A 153 -3.98 -8.86 -7.92
C ILE A 153 -5.40 -9.34 -8.18
N LEU A 154 -6.25 -9.40 -7.16
CA LEU A 154 -7.60 -9.94 -7.28
C LEU A 154 -8.48 -9.06 -8.17
N ALA A 155 -8.56 -7.76 -7.88
CA ALA A 155 -9.36 -6.84 -8.67
C ALA A 155 -8.77 -6.70 -10.09
N GLY A 156 -7.45 -6.50 -10.20
CA GLY A 156 -6.76 -6.31 -11.47
C GLY A 156 -6.93 -7.49 -12.43
N SER A 157 -6.66 -8.73 -11.97
CA SER A 157 -6.83 -9.93 -12.79
C SER A 157 -8.28 -10.14 -13.24
N THR A 158 -9.25 -9.74 -12.41
CA THR A 158 -10.68 -9.83 -12.72
C THR A 158 -11.11 -8.87 -13.83
N VAL A 159 -10.60 -7.63 -13.81
CA VAL A 159 -11.07 -6.56 -14.70
C VAL A 159 -10.22 -6.39 -15.96
N LYS A 160 -8.98 -6.89 -15.94
CA LYS A 160 -8.02 -6.72 -17.04
C LYS A 160 -8.56 -7.21 -18.39
N PRO A 161 -9.10 -8.44 -18.54
CA PRO A 161 -9.61 -8.90 -19.84
C PRO A 161 -10.73 -8.00 -20.41
N ILE A 162 -11.55 -7.44 -19.52
CA ILE A 162 -12.66 -6.55 -19.89
C ILE A 162 -12.13 -5.18 -20.34
N CYS A 163 -11.18 -4.64 -19.59
CA CYS A 163 -10.57 -3.34 -19.87
C CYS A 163 -9.74 -3.36 -21.15
N ASP A 164 -8.99 -4.45 -21.38
CA ASP A 164 -8.18 -4.67 -22.57
C ASP A 164 -9.06 -4.74 -23.82
N ALA A 165 -10.17 -5.47 -23.76
CA ALA A 165 -11.16 -5.57 -24.83
C ALA A 165 -11.81 -4.21 -25.16
N LYS A 166 -11.87 -3.29 -24.20
CA LYS A 166 -12.43 -1.94 -24.36
C LYS A 166 -11.38 -0.83 -24.49
N LYS A 167 -10.13 -1.19 -24.78
CA LYS A 167 -9.05 -0.25 -25.08
C LYS A 167 -8.85 0.78 -23.95
N VAL A 168 -8.86 0.30 -22.71
CA VAL A 168 -8.38 1.05 -21.54
C VAL A 168 -6.87 0.81 -21.45
N SER A 169 -6.07 1.88 -21.36
CA SER A 169 -4.62 1.71 -21.20
C SER A 169 -4.28 1.00 -19.89
N HIS A 170 -3.19 0.24 -19.84
CA HIS A 170 -2.78 -0.39 -18.58
C HIS A 170 -2.42 0.66 -17.51
N GLU A 171 -1.98 1.87 -17.89
CA GLU A 171 -1.78 2.96 -16.95
C GLU A 171 -3.08 3.47 -16.32
N GLU A 172 -4.16 3.61 -17.10
CA GLU A 172 -5.49 3.91 -16.56
C GLU A 172 -5.96 2.81 -15.62
N LEU A 173 -5.78 1.56 -16.02
CA LEU A 173 -6.19 0.40 -15.23
C LEU A 173 -5.43 0.31 -13.90
N SER A 174 -4.09 0.43 -13.95
CA SER A 174 -3.25 0.43 -12.75
C SER A 174 -3.62 1.57 -11.81
N TYR A 175 -3.90 2.77 -12.33
CA TYR A 175 -4.34 3.89 -11.50
C TYR A 175 -5.67 3.59 -10.80
N ILE A 176 -6.65 3.04 -11.53
CA ILE A 176 -7.96 2.70 -10.95
C ILE A 176 -7.79 1.67 -9.84
N ILE A 177 -7.10 0.56 -10.13
CA ILE A 177 -6.96 -0.56 -9.19
C ILE A 177 -6.15 -0.17 -7.95
N ASP A 178 -5.02 0.52 -8.13
CA ASP A 178 -4.18 0.96 -7.01
C ASP A 178 -4.90 1.99 -6.13
N SER A 179 -5.55 2.99 -6.74
CA SER A 179 -6.26 4.05 -6.00
C SER A 179 -7.53 3.56 -5.31
N THR A 180 -8.07 2.41 -5.70
CA THR A 180 -9.16 1.74 -4.98
C THR A 180 -8.69 0.74 -3.93
N ALA A 181 -7.41 0.37 -3.88
CA ALA A 181 -6.91 -0.62 -2.94
C ALA A 181 -6.85 -0.07 -1.50
N SER A 182 -5.76 0.58 -1.12
CA SER A 182 -5.58 1.08 0.24
C SER A 182 -6.56 2.21 0.62
N PRO A 183 -6.92 3.16 -0.28
CA PRO A 183 -7.87 4.22 0.06
C PRO A 183 -9.25 3.70 0.46
N VAL A 184 -9.85 2.77 -0.31
CA VAL A 184 -11.16 2.20 0.04
C VAL A 184 -11.04 1.35 1.30
N ALA A 185 -9.95 0.60 1.45
CA ALA A 185 -9.74 -0.19 2.67
C ALA A 185 -9.67 0.63 3.95
N THR A 186 -9.25 1.89 3.85
CA THR A 186 -9.21 2.81 4.99
C THR A 186 -10.58 3.45 5.29
N LEU A 187 -11.41 3.69 4.26
CA LEU A 187 -12.72 4.34 4.43
C LEU A 187 -13.88 3.36 4.64
N LEU A 188 -13.80 2.16 4.08
CA LEU A 188 -14.82 1.13 4.14
C LEU A 188 -14.32 0.00 5.07
N PRO A 189 -14.58 0.08 6.38
CA PRO A 189 -13.95 -0.75 7.41
C PRO A 189 -14.50 -2.19 7.49
N PHE A 190 -14.78 -2.82 6.35
CA PHE A 190 -15.16 -4.25 6.25
C PHE A 190 -13.94 -5.16 6.05
N ASN A 191 -12.77 -4.71 6.51
CA ASN A 191 -11.49 -5.40 6.40
C ASN A 191 -10.67 -5.21 7.71
N VAL A 192 -9.42 -5.68 7.75
CA VAL A 192 -8.58 -5.69 8.97
C VAL A 192 -7.86 -4.37 9.27
N TRP A 193 -7.82 -3.41 8.33
CA TRP A 193 -7.10 -2.14 8.50
C TRP A 193 -7.50 -1.35 9.74
N PRO A 194 -8.79 -1.25 10.10
CA PRO A 194 -9.18 -0.45 11.24
C PRO A 194 -8.61 -0.96 12.57
N ILE A 195 -8.55 -2.28 12.70
CA ILE A 195 -7.99 -2.96 13.87
C ILE A 195 -6.47 -2.78 13.87
N TYR A 196 -5.83 -2.90 12.71
CA TYR A 196 -4.38 -2.71 12.57
C TYR A 196 -3.96 -1.30 12.98
N ILE A 197 -4.55 -0.25 12.39
CA ILE A 197 -4.23 1.15 12.72
C ILE A 197 -4.55 1.43 14.20
N GLY A 198 -5.71 0.97 14.69
CA GLY A 198 -6.07 1.11 16.10
C GLY A 198 -5.05 0.48 17.04
N SER A 199 -4.48 -0.67 16.68
CA SER A 199 -3.45 -1.35 17.48
C SER A 199 -2.10 -0.63 17.46
N LEU A 200 -1.79 0.12 16.39
CA LEU A 200 -0.53 0.89 16.29
C LEU A 200 -0.53 2.13 17.19
N VAL A 201 -1.70 2.73 17.42
CA VAL A 201 -1.83 3.92 18.27
C VAL A 201 -2.19 3.59 19.72
N LEU A 202 -2.56 2.34 20.00
CA LEU A 202 -2.90 1.89 21.35
C LEU A 202 -1.74 2.15 22.33
N GLY A 203 -2.04 2.84 23.42
CA GLY A 203 -1.07 3.16 24.47
C GLY A 203 -0.10 4.29 24.13
N THR A 204 -0.18 4.91 22.94
CA THR A 204 0.72 6.00 22.53
C THR A 204 0.37 7.36 23.16
N SER A 205 -0.85 7.52 23.67
CA SER A 205 -1.35 8.74 24.29
C SER A 205 -2.48 8.39 25.27
N PRO A 206 -2.76 9.22 26.29
CA PRO A 206 -3.94 9.05 27.15
C PRO A 206 -5.26 8.93 26.38
N ILE A 207 -5.34 9.52 25.18
CA ILE A 207 -6.51 9.44 24.29
C ILE A 207 -6.69 8.02 23.72
N PHE A 208 -5.60 7.24 23.59
CA PHE A 208 -5.57 5.89 23.03
C PHE A 208 -5.30 4.85 24.12
N ALA A 209 -5.79 5.06 25.34
CA ALA A 209 -5.53 4.17 26.47
C ALA A 209 -6.13 2.76 26.33
N ASP A 210 -7.22 2.64 25.55
CA ASP A 210 -7.96 1.40 25.39
C ASP A 210 -8.15 1.04 23.90
N ALA A 211 -8.25 -0.27 23.63
CA ALA A 211 -8.41 -0.81 22.29
C ALA A 211 -9.76 -0.42 21.67
N ALA A 212 -10.84 -0.38 22.46
CA ALA A 212 -12.15 0.03 21.96
C ALA A 212 -12.16 1.55 21.66
N ILE A 213 -11.52 2.36 22.50
CA ILE A 213 -11.36 3.80 22.23
C ILE A 213 -10.54 4.02 20.95
N SER A 214 -9.38 3.38 20.83
CA SER A 214 -8.49 3.48 19.65
C SER A 214 -9.19 3.06 18.36
N LYS A 215 -9.96 1.97 18.41
CA LYS A 215 -10.82 1.54 17.30
C LYS A 215 -11.88 2.59 16.98
N SER A 216 -12.65 3.05 17.97
CA SER A 216 -13.74 4.01 17.77
C SER A 216 -13.26 5.35 17.21
N TYR A 217 -12.08 5.80 17.64
CA TYR A 217 -11.45 7.02 17.16
C TYR A 217 -11.17 6.94 15.66
N LEU A 218 -10.72 5.78 15.18
CA LEU A 218 -10.45 5.60 13.77
C LEU A 218 -11.71 5.70 12.91
N PHE A 219 -12.86 5.18 13.37
CA PHE A 219 -14.13 5.39 12.67
C PHE A 219 -14.51 6.88 12.63
N LYS A 220 -14.25 7.62 13.70
CA LYS A 220 -14.43 9.09 13.73
C LYS A 220 -13.44 9.82 12.83
N ALA A 221 -12.30 9.22 12.52
CA ALA A 221 -11.29 9.77 11.62
C ALA A 221 -11.60 9.56 10.13
N ILE A 222 -12.56 8.70 9.77
CA ILE A 222 -12.94 8.43 8.37
C ILE A 222 -13.28 9.73 7.60
N PRO A 223 -14.12 10.65 8.10
CA PRO A 223 -14.46 11.88 7.37
C PRO A 223 -13.27 12.81 7.13
N VAL A 224 -12.26 12.80 8.03
CA VAL A 224 -11.07 13.65 7.94
C VAL A 224 -9.90 12.98 7.23
N ASN A 225 -10.10 11.78 6.68
CA ASN A 225 -9.10 11.11 5.85
C ASN A 225 -9.11 11.68 4.42
N PHE A 226 -8.69 12.93 4.29
CA PHE A 226 -8.78 13.72 3.06
C PHE A 226 -8.09 13.05 1.87
N TYR A 227 -6.94 12.41 2.09
CA TYR A 227 -6.23 11.67 1.05
C TYR A 227 -7.11 10.59 0.43
N CYS A 228 -7.74 9.74 1.25
CA CYS A 228 -8.53 8.62 0.75
C CYS A 228 -9.79 9.12 0.01
N TRP A 229 -10.45 10.15 0.54
CA TRP A 229 -11.62 10.75 -0.12
C TRP A 229 -11.26 11.35 -1.49
N VAL A 230 -10.17 12.12 -1.56
CA VAL A 230 -9.72 12.74 -2.81
C VAL A 230 -9.29 11.67 -3.81
N ALA A 231 -8.54 10.65 -3.38
CA ALA A 231 -8.09 9.58 -4.24
C ALA A 231 -9.27 8.81 -4.87
N ILE A 232 -10.27 8.44 -4.06
CA ILE A 232 -11.47 7.73 -4.55
C ILE A 232 -12.29 8.63 -5.46
N LEU A 233 -12.47 9.91 -5.11
CA LEU A 233 -13.20 10.87 -5.94
C LEU A 233 -12.53 11.01 -7.31
N PHE A 234 -11.20 11.20 -7.36
CA PHE A 234 -10.47 11.34 -8.61
C PHE A 234 -10.52 10.05 -9.43
N THR A 235 -10.45 8.90 -8.77
CA THR A 235 -10.56 7.60 -9.44
C THR A 235 -11.96 7.37 -10.01
N PHE A 236 -13.00 7.74 -9.27
CA PHE A 236 -14.38 7.72 -9.75
C PHE A 236 -14.55 8.65 -10.96
N LEU A 237 -14.08 9.89 -10.89
CA LEU A 237 -14.16 10.86 -11.99
C LEU A 237 -13.38 10.40 -13.22
N LEU A 238 -12.19 9.82 -13.04
CA LEU A 238 -11.39 9.21 -14.12
C LEU A 238 -12.15 8.06 -14.78
N SER A 239 -12.75 7.20 -13.96
CA SER A 239 -13.52 6.03 -14.41
C SER A 239 -14.80 6.44 -15.15
N TRP A 240 -15.40 7.55 -14.73
CA TRP A 240 -16.58 8.15 -15.34
C TRP A 240 -16.27 9.07 -16.53
N GLU A 241 -14.99 9.25 -16.88
CA GLU A 241 -14.51 10.16 -17.93
C GLU A 241 -14.92 11.63 -17.71
N LYS A 242 -15.02 12.05 -16.44
CA LYS A 242 -15.32 13.43 -16.02
C LYS A 242 -14.19 14.07 -15.19
N LEU A 243 -13.00 13.47 -15.19
CA LEU A 243 -11.86 14.08 -14.51
C LEU A 243 -11.47 15.38 -15.26
N PRO A 244 -11.42 16.54 -14.59
CA PRO A 244 -11.22 17.83 -15.26
C PRO A 244 -9.84 17.96 -15.90
N TYR A 245 -8.82 17.35 -15.30
CA TYR A 245 -7.46 17.36 -15.81
C TYR A 245 -6.80 16.00 -15.64
N TYR A 246 -6.15 15.53 -16.70
CA TYR A 246 -5.29 14.36 -16.69
C TYR A 246 -3.83 14.81 -16.68
N GLY A 247 -2.98 14.20 -15.86
CA GLY A 247 -1.55 14.43 -15.94
C GLY A 247 -0.97 14.06 -17.32
N LYS A 248 0.07 14.75 -17.78
CA LYS A 248 0.70 14.58 -19.11
C LYS A 248 0.98 13.12 -19.46
N ARG A 249 1.48 12.31 -18.51
CA ARG A 249 1.77 10.89 -18.72
C ARG A 249 0.50 10.07 -19.00
N MET A 250 -0.58 10.33 -18.28
CA MET A 250 -1.87 9.66 -18.49
C MET A 250 -2.47 10.05 -19.84
N GLN A 251 -2.39 11.34 -20.21
CA GLN A 251 -2.85 11.81 -21.52
C GLN A 251 -2.13 11.10 -22.67
N LEU A 252 -0.80 10.96 -22.58
CA LEU A 252 0.01 10.26 -23.57
C LEU A 252 -0.37 8.77 -23.66
N ALA A 253 -0.64 8.11 -22.54
CA ALA A 253 -1.12 6.71 -22.54
C ALA A 253 -2.47 6.57 -23.24
N MET A 254 -3.43 7.47 -22.96
CA MET A 254 -4.73 7.48 -23.61
C MET A 254 -4.63 7.77 -25.12
N GLN A 255 -3.76 8.70 -25.52
CA GLN A 255 -3.50 9.02 -26.93
C GLN A 255 -2.84 7.86 -27.67
N ARG A 256 -1.87 7.17 -27.05
CA ARG A 256 -1.21 5.98 -27.60
C ARG A 256 -2.24 4.90 -27.95
N VAL A 257 -3.14 4.60 -27.04
CA VAL A 257 -4.19 3.59 -27.28
C VAL A 257 -5.08 4.00 -28.45
N LYS A 258 -5.48 5.27 -28.53
CA LYS A 258 -6.29 5.79 -29.65
C LYS A 258 -5.57 5.74 -31.00
N ALA A 259 -4.28 6.09 -31.03
CA ALA A 259 -3.51 6.18 -32.26
C ALA A 259 -3.01 4.83 -32.76
N THR A 260 -2.71 3.88 -31.86
CA THR A 260 -1.96 2.65 -32.21
C THR A 260 -2.61 1.36 -31.76
N ASN A 261 -3.70 1.42 -30.98
CA ASN A 261 -4.30 0.28 -30.29
C ASN A 261 -3.38 -0.46 -29.29
N LYS A 262 -2.15 0.02 -29.04
CA LYS A 262 -1.23 -0.56 -28.04
C LYS A 262 -1.62 -0.14 -26.62
N LEU A 263 -1.97 -1.13 -25.79
CA LEU A 263 -2.34 -0.92 -24.38
C LEU A 263 -1.14 -0.60 -23.50
N ASP A 264 0.04 -1.07 -23.90
CA ASP A 264 1.32 -0.88 -23.24
C ASP A 264 2.22 0.12 -23.97
N ARG A 265 3.14 0.73 -23.22
CA ARG A 265 4.23 1.53 -23.80
C ARG A 265 5.32 0.61 -24.38
N ASP A 266 5.99 1.06 -25.43
CA ASP A 266 7.11 0.29 -25.97
C ASP A 266 8.22 0.12 -24.91
N GLY A 267 8.75 -1.11 -24.79
CA GLY A 267 9.75 -1.47 -23.79
C GLY A 267 9.22 -1.70 -22.37
N SER A 268 7.91 -1.73 -22.14
CA SER A 268 7.37 -2.20 -20.86
C SER A 268 7.49 -3.71 -20.72
N ASN A 269 7.76 -4.17 -19.49
CA ASN A 269 7.69 -5.57 -19.11
C ASN A 269 6.65 -5.72 -17.98
N PRO A 270 5.35 -5.77 -18.30
CA PRO A 270 4.31 -5.95 -17.29
C PRO A 270 4.47 -7.30 -16.59
N LEU A 271 4.16 -7.34 -15.30
CA LEU A 271 4.29 -8.56 -14.47
C LEU A 271 3.21 -9.61 -14.79
N VAL A 272 2.12 -9.21 -15.48
CA VAL A 272 0.98 -10.03 -15.93
C VAL A 272 0.43 -9.51 -17.24
#